data_AF-A0A2E4E1L8-F1
#
_entry.id   AF-A0A2E4E1L8-F1
#
_cell.length_a   1.000
_cell.length_b   1.000
_cell.length_c   1.000
_cell.angle_alpha   90.00
_cell.angle_beta   90.00
_cell.angle_gamma   90.00
#
_symmetry.space_group_name_H-M   'P 1'
#
loop_
_entity.id
_entity.type
_entity.pdbx_description
1 polymer ?
#
loop_
_entity_poly.entity_id
_entity_poly.type
_entity_poly.pdbx_seq_one_letter_code
_entity_poly.pdbx_strand_id
1 'polypeptide(L)'
;MKNNKGFTLIELLVVVAIIGILAAVGTVAYQGYTTSAKKNAAKSNHASVVKYVASELAKCNIEDTYMTKKDGTSADCDLRKAANVVATAAAAALEDFKNPQGGNGVVASAELKEGQVSISNTASLVTIETCFNAIAGTGTGAATCTSGDDKSTIKNTIQID
;
A
#
# COMPACT_ATOMS: atom_id res chain seq x y z
N MET A 1 -46.91 -6.84 41.02
CA MET A 1 -46.32 -8.05 40.42
C MET A 1 -45.75 -7.66 39.06
N LYS A 2 -44.44 -7.80 38.84
CA LYS A 2 -43.78 -7.40 37.58
C LYS A 2 -43.95 -8.53 36.57
N ASN A 3 -44.63 -8.24 35.46
CA ASN A 3 -44.97 -9.18 34.41
C ASN A 3 -43.74 -9.43 33.53
N ASN A 4 -42.87 -10.36 33.94
CA ASN A 4 -41.71 -10.74 33.13
C ASN A 4 -42.19 -11.57 31.94
N LYS A 5 -42.44 -10.91 30.80
CA LYS A 5 -42.62 -11.60 29.52
C LYS A 5 -41.28 -12.19 29.10
N GLY A 6 -41.13 -13.50 29.23
CA GLY A 6 -39.98 -14.23 28.70
C GLY A 6 -40.01 -14.25 27.18
N PHE A 7 -38.84 -14.21 26.56
CA PHE A 7 -38.67 -14.40 25.12
C PHE A 7 -38.98 -15.87 24.76
N THR A 8 -39.74 -16.12 23.70
CA THR A 8 -40.03 -17.50 23.29
C THR A 8 -38.87 -18.10 22.51
N LEU A 9 -38.66 -19.41 22.65
CA LEU A 9 -37.60 -20.11 21.89
C LEU A 9 -37.84 -20.04 20.37
N ILE A 10 -39.10 -19.99 19.95
CA ILE A 10 -39.45 -19.88 18.52
C ILE A 10 -39.09 -18.50 17.96
N GLU A 11 -39.26 -17.42 18.74
CA GLU A 11 -38.82 -16.08 18.34
C GLU A 11 -37.31 -16.03 18.17
N LEU A 12 -36.54 -16.68 19.06
CA LEU A 12 -35.09 -16.75 18.91
C LEU A 12 -34.67 -17.58 17.68
N LEU A 13 -35.35 -18.70 17.39
CA LEU A 13 -35.01 -19.54 16.24
C LEU A 13 -35.20 -18.82 14.90
N VAL A 14 -36.28 -18.04 14.75
CA VAL A 14 -36.53 -17.27 13.52
C VAL A 14 -35.48 -16.17 13.35
N VAL A 15 -35.07 -15.49 14.42
CA VAL A 15 -34.04 -14.44 14.37
C VAL A 15 -32.70 -15.02 13.93
N VAL A 16 -32.30 -16.16 14.50
CA VAL A 16 -31.04 -16.84 14.11
C VAL A 16 -31.07 -17.26 12.63
N ALA A 17 -32.21 -17.76 12.14
CA ALA A 17 -32.37 -18.13 10.74
C ALA A 17 -32.18 -16.94 9.79
N ILE A 18 -32.80 -15.78 10.12
CA ILE A 18 -32.67 -14.56 9.31
C ILE A 18 -31.22 -14.03 9.34
N ILE A 19 -30.59 -13.98 10.52
CA ILE A 19 -29.19 -13.55 10.66
C ILE A 19 -28.26 -14.46 9.85
N GLY A 20 -28.52 -15.78 9.81
CA GLY A 20 -27.74 -16.72 9.01
C GLY A 20 -27.75 -16.39 7.52
N ILE A 21 -28.91 -16.07 6.94
CA ILE A 21 -29.03 -15.68 5.53
C ILE A 21 -28.33 -14.34 5.26
N LEU A 22 -28.54 -13.34 6.13
CA LEU A 22 -27.91 -12.02 5.99
C LEU A 22 -26.38 -12.11 6.10
N ALA A 23 -25.87 -12.96 7.00
CA ALA A 23 -24.44 -13.17 7.17
C ALA A 23 -23.80 -13.80 5.91
N ALA A 24 -24.47 -14.77 5.28
CA ALA A 24 -23.98 -15.43 4.07
C ALA A 24 -23.87 -14.47 2.87
N VAL A 25 -24.89 -13.63 2.64
CA VAL A 25 -24.84 -12.63 1.55
C VAL A 25 -23.88 -11.49 1.89
N GLY A 26 -23.89 -11.05 3.16
CA GLY A 26 -23.03 -9.96 3.63
C GLY A 26 -21.54 -10.28 3.53
N THR A 27 -21.14 -11.53 3.77
CA THR A 27 -19.71 -11.92 3.72
C THR A 27 -19.11 -11.77 2.33
N VAL A 28 -19.78 -12.25 1.28
CA VAL A 28 -19.27 -12.15 -0.10
C VAL A 28 -19.16 -10.68 -0.54
N ALA A 29 -20.20 -9.89 -0.27
CA ALA A 29 -20.20 -8.47 -0.61
C ALA A 29 -19.07 -7.72 0.13
N TYR A 30 -18.91 -7.96 1.42
CA TYR A 30 -17.89 -7.31 2.25
C TYR A 30 -16.46 -7.61 1.79
N GLN A 31 -16.17 -8.85 1.34
CA GLN A 31 -14.87 -9.19 0.78
C GLN A 31 -14.54 -8.39 -0.49
N GLY A 32 -15.52 -8.17 -1.38
CA GLY A 32 -15.35 -7.35 -2.58
C GLY A 32 -15.08 -5.87 -2.27
N TYR A 33 -15.82 -5.31 -1.30
CA TYR A 33 -15.62 -3.93 -0.85
C TYR A 33 -14.25 -3.73 -0.19
N THR A 34 -13.85 -4.62 0.71
CA THR A 34 -12.54 -4.53 1.39
C THR A 34 -11.39 -4.68 0.40
N THR A 35 -11.49 -5.58 -0.58
CA THR A 35 -10.48 -5.73 -1.65
C THR A 35 -10.35 -4.44 -2.48
N SER A 36 -11.48 -3.87 -2.89
CA SER A 36 -11.49 -2.62 -3.66
C SER A 36 -10.94 -1.44 -2.85
N ALA A 37 -11.28 -1.36 -1.56
CA ALA A 37 -10.77 -0.34 -0.66
C ALA A 37 -9.25 -0.43 -0.49
N LYS A 38 -8.71 -1.65 -0.31
CA LYS A 38 -7.27 -1.89 -0.21
C LYS A 38 -6.52 -1.52 -1.49
N LYS A 39 -7.07 -1.87 -2.66
CA LYS A 39 -6.54 -1.46 -3.97
C LYS A 39 -6.47 0.06 -4.10
N ASN A 40 -7.54 0.76 -3.73
CA ASN A 40 -7.57 2.23 -3.78
C ASN A 40 -6.62 2.87 -2.77
N ALA A 41 -6.48 2.30 -1.57
CA ALA A 41 -5.52 2.76 -0.59
C ALA A 41 -4.07 2.61 -1.08
N ALA A 42 -3.73 1.51 -1.75
CA ALA A 42 -2.42 1.31 -2.36
C ALA A 42 -2.12 2.39 -3.44
N LYS A 43 -3.10 2.68 -4.30
CA LYS A 43 -2.98 3.76 -5.31
C LYS A 43 -2.84 5.15 -4.67
N SER A 44 -3.56 5.40 -3.58
CA SER A 44 -3.45 6.66 -2.83
C SER A 44 -2.06 6.79 -2.20
N ASN A 45 -1.55 5.73 -1.59
CA ASN A 45 -0.18 5.70 -1.05
C ASN A 45 0.84 5.98 -2.15
N HIS A 46 0.71 5.33 -3.32
CA HIS A 46 1.57 5.59 -4.47
C HIS A 46 1.63 7.08 -4.83
N ALA A 47 0.47 7.73 -5.00
CA ALA A 47 0.42 9.14 -5.37
C ALA A 47 1.06 10.05 -4.31
N SER A 48 0.87 9.76 -3.03
CA SER A 48 1.51 10.49 -1.93
C SER A 48 3.03 10.30 -1.93
N VAL A 49 3.50 9.07 -2.13
CA VAL A 49 4.94 8.73 -2.16
C VAL A 49 5.63 9.40 -3.35
N VAL A 50 5.03 9.36 -4.55
CA VAL A 50 5.58 10.03 -5.73
C VAL A 50 5.75 11.52 -5.49
N LYS A 51 4.72 12.18 -4.95
CA LYS A 51 4.77 13.61 -4.63
C LYS A 51 5.85 13.92 -3.59
N TYR A 52 5.91 13.13 -2.52
CA TYR A 52 6.91 13.28 -1.46
C TYR A 52 8.33 13.15 -2.00
N VAL A 53 8.61 12.05 -2.72
CA VAL A 53 9.95 11.80 -3.27
C VAL A 53 10.35 12.89 -4.27
N ALA A 54 9.43 13.34 -5.13
CA ALA A 54 9.70 14.42 -6.06
C ALA A 54 9.98 15.75 -5.34
N SER A 55 9.20 16.10 -4.31
CA SER A 55 9.42 17.33 -3.56
C SER A 55 10.72 17.31 -2.76
N GLU A 56 11.08 16.17 -2.17
CA GLU A 56 12.32 16.06 -1.40
C GLU A 56 13.55 16.09 -2.31
N LEU A 57 13.52 15.44 -3.48
CA LEU A 57 14.61 15.55 -4.45
C LEU A 57 14.76 16.97 -5.00
N ALA A 58 13.66 17.71 -5.16
CA ALA A 58 13.71 19.10 -5.58
C ALA A 58 14.41 20.00 -4.55
N LYS A 59 14.37 19.66 -3.25
CA LYS A 59 15.12 20.40 -2.21
C LYS A 59 16.62 20.35 -2.45
N CYS A 60 17.15 19.30 -3.09
CA CYS A 60 18.57 19.20 -3.40
C CYS A 60 19.08 20.25 -4.40
N ASN A 61 18.21 21.10 -4.94
CA ASN A 61 18.61 22.27 -5.73
C ASN A 61 18.82 23.53 -4.86
N ILE A 62 18.50 23.47 -3.57
CA ILE A 62 18.46 24.62 -2.65
C ILE A 62 19.15 24.28 -1.32
N GLU A 63 19.05 23.04 -0.86
CA GLU A 63 19.56 22.53 0.42
C GLU A 63 20.53 21.36 0.18
N ASP A 64 21.44 21.13 1.13
CA ASP A 64 22.43 20.04 1.07
C ASP A 64 21.87 18.68 1.53
N THR A 65 20.67 18.68 2.14
CA THR A 65 20.04 17.46 2.66
C THR A 65 18.59 17.34 2.23
N TYR A 66 18.07 16.11 2.20
CA TYR A 66 16.70 15.78 1.83
C TYR A 66 16.18 14.58 2.62
N MET A 67 14.86 14.37 2.62
CA MET A 67 14.20 13.21 3.26
C MET A 67 14.63 13.00 4.71
N THR A 68 14.17 13.86 5.61
CA THR A 68 14.36 13.65 7.05
C THR A 68 13.63 12.37 7.47
N LYS A 69 14.42 11.40 7.91
CA LYS A 69 13.96 10.11 8.41
C LYS A 69 13.35 10.29 9.79
N LYS A 70 12.62 9.26 10.23
CA LYS A 70 11.97 9.25 11.55
C LYS A 70 12.96 9.37 12.72
N ASP A 71 14.19 8.90 12.54
CA ASP A 71 15.28 9.04 13.52
C ASP A 71 15.86 10.47 13.60
N GLY A 72 15.36 11.41 12.79
CA GLY A 72 15.83 12.79 12.71
C GLY A 72 17.05 12.98 11.81
N THR A 73 17.61 11.92 11.23
CA THR A 73 18.69 12.02 10.25
C THR A 73 18.14 12.35 8.87
N SER A 74 18.88 13.13 8.08
CA SER A 74 18.51 13.44 6.69
C SER A 74 19.52 12.80 5.73
N ALA A 75 19.09 12.52 4.50
CA ALA A 75 19.96 12.03 3.45
C ALA A 75 20.72 13.19 2.80
N ASP A 76 21.92 12.91 2.30
CA ASP A 76 22.82 13.88 1.69
C ASP A 76 22.54 14.01 0.18
N CYS A 77 22.29 15.24 -0.27
CA CYS A 77 21.97 15.55 -1.66
C CYS A 77 23.11 15.21 -2.63
N ASP A 78 24.37 15.14 -2.21
CA ASP A 78 25.49 14.71 -3.05
C ASP A 78 25.45 13.19 -3.32
N LEU A 79 24.80 12.43 -2.44
CA LEU A 79 24.68 10.98 -2.54
C LEU A 79 23.41 10.53 -3.29
N ARG A 80 22.56 11.46 -3.75
CA ARG A 80 21.30 11.12 -4.44
C ARG A 80 21.48 10.28 -5.72
N LYS A 81 22.66 10.38 -6.36
CA LYS A 81 23.04 9.60 -7.55
C LYS A 81 23.64 8.23 -7.21
N ALA A 82 23.85 7.91 -5.94
CA ALA A 82 24.27 6.58 -5.55
C ALA A 82 23.07 5.61 -5.57
N ALA A 83 23.33 4.38 -6.03
CA ALA A 83 22.30 3.35 -6.13
C ALA A 83 21.65 3.09 -4.76
N ASN A 84 20.33 2.98 -4.75
CA ASN A 84 19.50 2.70 -3.57
C ASN A 84 19.52 3.74 -2.44
N VAL A 85 20.26 4.85 -2.53
CA VAL A 85 20.29 5.87 -1.46
C VAL A 85 18.94 6.58 -1.33
N VAL A 86 18.38 7.07 -2.43
CA VAL A 86 17.06 7.72 -2.44
C VAL A 86 15.97 6.75 -1.99
N ALA A 87 15.99 5.51 -2.50
CA ALA A 87 15.03 4.49 -2.13
C ALA A 87 15.06 4.18 -0.62
N THR A 88 16.25 4.01 -0.05
CA THR A 88 16.44 3.70 1.38
C THR A 88 16.04 4.88 2.26
N ALA A 89 16.41 6.11 1.88
CA ALA A 89 16.01 7.32 2.58
C ALA A 89 14.48 7.50 2.58
N ALA A 90 13.83 7.31 1.42
CA ALA A 90 12.38 7.39 1.30
C ALA A 90 11.66 6.34 2.15
N ALA A 91 12.15 5.09 2.14
CA ALA A 91 11.57 4.01 2.94
C ALA A 91 11.69 4.28 4.44
N ALA A 92 12.81 4.86 4.90
CA ALA A 92 13.01 5.22 6.30
C ALA A 92 12.21 6.46 6.72
N ALA A 93 12.06 7.46 5.85
CA ALA A 93 11.24 8.63 6.12
C ALA A 93 9.73 8.31 6.13
N LEU A 94 9.31 7.27 5.40
CA LEU A 94 7.92 6.87 5.26
C LEU A 94 7.60 5.55 6.00
N GLU A 95 8.37 5.19 7.03
CA GLU A 95 8.20 3.93 7.78
C GLU A 95 6.79 3.76 8.40
N ASP A 96 6.14 4.87 8.71
CA ASP A 96 4.77 4.86 9.27
C ASP A 96 3.70 4.55 8.23
N PHE A 97 4.01 4.62 6.93
CA PHE A 97 3.09 4.18 5.89
C PHE A 97 2.87 2.66 5.99
N LYS A 98 1.60 2.27 6.14
CA LYS A 98 1.21 0.87 6.22
C LYS A 98 0.69 0.37 4.88
N ASN A 99 1.04 -0.87 4.57
CA ASN A 99 0.47 -1.58 3.45
C ASN A 99 -0.98 -2.00 3.80
N PRO A 100 -1.98 -1.69 2.95
CA PRO A 100 -3.35 -2.16 3.14
C PRO A 100 -3.52 -3.70 3.22
N GLN A 101 -2.56 -4.46 2.70
CA GLN A 101 -2.48 -5.92 2.79
C GLN A 101 -1.65 -6.43 3.98
N GLY A 102 -1.07 -5.54 4.78
CA GLY A 102 -0.21 -5.86 5.92
C GLY A 102 1.28 -5.69 5.63
N GLY A 103 2.06 -5.37 6.66
CA GLY A 103 3.48 -5.07 6.55
C GLY A 103 3.79 -3.63 6.15
N ASN A 104 5.01 -3.42 5.65
CA ASN A 104 5.54 -2.08 5.34
C ASN A 104 4.92 -1.53 4.05
N GLY A 105 4.37 -0.32 4.12
CA GLY A 105 3.71 0.35 3.01
C GLY A 105 4.67 0.88 1.95
N VAL A 106 5.86 1.32 2.36
CA VAL A 106 6.92 1.80 1.46
C VAL A 106 8.19 0.99 1.71
N VAL A 107 8.86 0.52 0.66
CA VAL A 107 10.12 -0.22 0.76
C VAL A 107 11.12 0.18 -0.30
N ALA A 108 12.40 0.07 0.05
CA ALA A 108 13.52 0.17 -0.87
C ALA A 108 13.81 -1.21 -1.48
N SER A 109 13.05 -1.61 -2.49
CA SER A 109 13.18 -2.93 -3.12
C SER A 109 12.66 -2.88 -4.56
N ALA A 110 13.17 -3.78 -5.41
CA ALA A 110 12.57 -4.06 -6.71
C ALA A 110 11.48 -5.14 -6.62
N GLU A 111 11.37 -5.83 -5.49
CA GLU A 111 10.35 -6.85 -5.26
C GLU A 111 8.98 -6.18 -5.08
N LEU A 112 7.95 -6.73 -5.73
CA LEU A 112 6.58 -6.20 -5.70
C LEU A 112 5.70 -7.12 -4.86
N LYS A 113 5.14 -6.58 -3.78
CA LYS A 113 4.13 -7.24 -2.95
C LYS A 113 2.82 -6.47 -3.01
N GLU A 114 1.70 -7.19 -2.92
CA GLU A 114 0.38 -6.56 -3.02
C GLU A 114 0.18 -5.48 -1.96
N GLY A 115 -0.27 -4.31 -2.41
CA GLY A 115 -0.52 -3.11 -1.63
C GLY A 115 0.72 -2.29 -1.24
N GLN A 116 1.92 -2.76 -1.58
CA GLN A 116 3.19 -2.10 -1.25
C GLN A 116 3.63 -1.12 -2.34
N VAL A 117 4.23 0.00 -1.91
CA VAL A 117 4.96 0.94 -2.76
C VAL A 117 6.44 0.60 -2.72
N SER A 118 6.96 0.09 -3.82
CA SER A 118 8.35 -0.29 -3.99
C SER A 118 9.11 0.83 -4.70
N ILE A 119 10.18 1.30 -4.07
CA ILE A 119 11.05 2.34 -4.60
C ILE A 119 12.40 1.70 -4.91
N SER A 120 12.92 1.99 -6.10
CA SER A 120 14.28 1.66 -6.50
C SER A 120 14.89 2.88 -7.17
N ASN A 121 16.20 3.07 -7.06
CA ASN A 121 16.86 4.14 -7.80
C ASN A 121 18.19 3.68 -8.39
N THR A 122 18.45 4.17 -9.59
CA THR A 122 19.75 4.14 -10.26
C THR A 122 20.42 5.51 -10.09
N ALA A 123 21.52 5.76 -10.81
CA ALA A 123 22.23 7.03 -10.73
C ALA A 123 21.46 8.22 -11.31
N SER A 124 20.50 7.98 -12.20
CA SER A 124 19.80 9.06 -12.93
C SER A 124 18.27 8.99 -12.78
N LEU A 125 17.75 7.89 -12.22
CA LEU A 125 16.33 7.59 -12.23
C LEU A 125 15.91 6.97 -10.92
N VAL A 126 14.93 7.58 -10.26
CA VAL A 126 14.11 6.94 -9.23
C VAL A 126 12.90 6.32 -9.90
N THR A 127 12.63 5.07 -9.59
CA THR A 127 11.45 4.34 -10.00
C THR A 127 10.60 4.02 -8.78
N ILE A 128 9.36 4.46 -8.81
CA ILE A 128 8.35 4.17 -7.79
C ILE A 128 7.31 3.30 -8.46
N GLU A 129 7.12 2.10 -7.96
CA GLU A 129 6.18 1.13 -8.51
C GLU A 129 5.33 0.52 -7.39
N THR A 130 4.02 0.47 -7.60
CA THR A 130 3.08 -0.06 -6.62
C THR A 130 2.26 -1.18 -7.21
N CYS A 131 2.27 -2.32 -6.55
CA CYS A 131 1.41 -3.46 -6.87
C CYS A 131 0.04 -3.24 -6.20
N PHE A 132 -0.96 -2.84 -6.96
CA PHE A 132 -2.29 -2.54 -6.42
C PHE A 132 -3.28 -3.71 -6.52
N ASN A 133 -2.92 -4.74 -7.30
CA ASN A 133 -3.77 -5.91 -7.54
C ASN A 133 -2.90 -7.07 -8.02
N ALA A 134 -2.65 -8.06 -7.17
CA ALA A 134 -1.97 -9.27 -7.60
C ALA A 134 -2.89 -10.06 -8.55
N ILE A 135 -2.36 -10.51 -9.68
CA ILE A 135 -3.12 -11.25 -10.69
C ILE A 135 -2.54 -12.66 -10.73
N ALA A 136 -3.40 -13.66 -10.90
CA ALA A 136 -2.93 -15.00 -11.24
C ALA A 136 -2.08 -14.91 -12.51
N GLY A 137 -0.82 -15.35 -12.44
CA GLY A 137 0.00 -15.49 -13.63
C GLY A 137 -0.70 -16.40 -14.65
N THR A 138 -0.23 -16.41 -15.89
CA THR A 138 -0.77 -17.28 -16.96
C THR A 138 -0.49 -18.79 -16.76
N GLY A 139 -0.37 -19.25 -15.51
CA GLY A 139 -0.13 -20.63 -15.09
C GLY A 139 -0.61 -20.88 -13.65
N THR A 140 -0.41 -22.10 -13.14
CA THR A 140 -0.84 -22.59 -11.81
C THR A 140 -0.08 -21.98 -10.61
N GLY A 141 0.50 -20.78 -10.76
CA GLY A 141 1.26 -20.09 -9.72
C GLY A 141 0.40 -19.22 -8.81
N ALA A 142 0.96 -18.87 -7.64
CA ALA A 142 0.37 -17.87 -6.74
C ALA A 142 0.19 -16.52 -7.47
N ALA A 143 -0.81 -15.74 -7.06
CA ALA A 143 -1.04 -14.41 -7.64
C ALA A 143 0.19 -13.51 -7.39
N THR A 144 0.69 -12.87 -8.45
CA THR A 144 1.86 -11.99 -8.40
C THR A 144 1.57 -10.67 -9.11
N CYS A 145 2.38 -9.66 -8.80
CA CYS A 145 2.46 -8.46 -9.62
C CYS A 145 3.68 -8.55 -10.52
N THR A 146 3.48 -8.24 -11.79
CA THR A 146 4.55 -8.19 -12.78
C THR A 146 4.89 -6.72 -13.03
N SER A 147 6.16 -6.36 -12.97
CA SER A 147 6.58 -4.97 -13.18
C SER A 147 6.14 -4.48 -14.56
N GLY A 148 5.54 -3.29 -14.60
CA GLY A 148 5.03 -2.66 -15.82
C GLY A 148 3.72 -3.21 -16.39
N ASP A 149 3.03 -4.13 -15.70
CA ASP A 149 1.69 -4.56 -16.11
C ASP A 149 0.61 -3.62 -15.57
N ASP A 150 -0.02 -2.86 -16.46
CA ASP A 150 -1.06 -1.86 -16.13
C ASP A 150 -2.28 -2.44 -15.38
N LYS A 151 -2.47 -3.77 -15.42
CA LYS A 151 -3.56 -4.43 -14.69
C LYS A 151 -3.22 -4.68 -13.22
N SER A 152 -1.94 -4.74 -12.87
CA SER A 152 -1.45 -5.10 -11.53
C SER A 152 -0.61 -4.02 -10.86
N THR A 153 0.11 -3.19 -11.64
CA THR A 153 1.03 -2.17 -11.13
C THR A 153 0.79 -0.78 -11.68
N ILE A 154 1.17 0.24 -10.90
CA ILE A 154 1.31 1.63 -11.35
C ILE A 154 2.75 2.04 -11.11
N LYS A 155 3.35 2.67 -12.13
CA LYS A 155 4.76 3.04 -12.13
C LYS A 155 4.94 4.51 -12.49
N ASN A 156 5.74 5.20 -11.70
CA ASN A 156 6.20 6.57 -11.96
C ASN A 156 7.71 6.63 -11.82
N THR A 157 8.35 7.43 -12.67
CA THR A 157 9.78 7.68 -12.62
C THR A 157 10.07 9.16 -12.41
N ILE A 158 11.14 9.44 -11.68
CA ILE A 158 11.63 10.80 -11.38
C ILE A 158 13.10 10.84 -11.80
N GLN A 159 13.48 11.83 -12.60
CA GLN A 159 14.88 12.04 -12.99
C GLN A 159 15.65 12.65 -11.82
N ILE A 160 16.92 12.25 -11.69
CA ILE A 160 17.86 12.84 -10.75
C ILE A 160 18.84 13.68 -11.58
N ASP A 161 18.74 14.99 -11.44
CA ASP A 161 19.65 15.96 -12.07
C ASP A 161 21.00 16.07 -11.34
#